data_AF-A0A519RS97-F1
#
_entry.id   AF-A0A519RS97-F1
#
_cell.length_a   1.000
_cell.length_b   1.000
_cell.length_c   1.000
_cell.angle_alpha   90.00
_cell.angle_beta   90.00
_cell.angle_gamma   90.00
#
_symmetry.space_group_name_H-M   'P 1'
#
loop_
_entity.id
_entity.type
_entity.pdbx_description
1 polymer ?
#
loop_
_entity_poly.entity_id
_entity_poly.type
_entity_poly.pdbx_seq_one_letter_code
_entity_poly.pdbx_strand_id
1 'polypeptide(L)' 'NLIFRSTSRNFNPVMAMAGKVTIAEVEELVEAGELEPDHIHTPGIYVHRIFQGKDYEKRIEQRTVRKSN' A
#
# COMPACT_ATOMS: atom_id res chain seq x y z
N ASN A 1 -2.56 -8.10 6.30
CA ASN A 1 -1.16 -7.99 5.83
C ASN A 1 -1.15 -7.05 4.64
N LEU A 2 -0.13 -6.19 4.51
CA LEU A 2 -0.06 -5.21 3.41
C LEU A 2 1.20 -5.41 2.56
N ILE A 3 1.00 -5.29 1.25
CA ILE A 3 2.03 -5.19 0.22
C ILE A 3 1.88 -3.81 -0.44
N PHE A 4 3.00 -3.18 -0.77
CA PHE A 4 3.07 -1.84 -1.35
C PHE A 4 3.85 -1.92 -2.66
N ARG A 5 3.45 -1.13 -3.65
CA ARG A 5 4.01 -1.18 -5.00
C ARG A 5 5.07 -0.10 -5.20
N SER A 6 6.31 -0.54 -5.45
CA SER A 6 7.42 0.36 -5.77
C SER A 6 7.61 1.44 -4.69
N THR A 7 7.82 2.70 -5.11
CA THR A 7 8.04 3.84 -4.21
C THR A 7 6.79 4.30 -3.47
N SER A 8 5.61 3.72 -3.72
CA SER A 8 4.43 3.97 -2.88
C SER A 8 4.60 3.41 -1.47
N ARG A 9 5.59 2.54 -1.25
CA ARG A 9 6.09 2.14 0.08
C ARG A 9 6.99 3.20 0.70
N ASN A 10 6.48 4.42 0.84
CA ASN A 10 7.19 5.50 1.50
C ASN A 10 7.03 5.37 3.03
N PHE A 11 6.36 6.32 3.67
CA PHE A 11 6.12 6.35 5.11
C PHE A 11 4.97 5.44 5.57
N ASN A 12 4.24 4.82 4.64
CA ASN A 12 3.07 4.00 4.97
C ASN A 12 3.33 2.92 6.06
N PRO A 13 4.40 2.10 6.01
CA PRO A 13 4.67 1.11 7.06
C PRO A 13 4.94 1.72 8.44
N VAL A 14 5.74 2.79 8.50
CA VAL A 14 6.09 3.43 9.80
C VAL A 14 4.89 4.14 10.41
N MET A 15 4.01 4.73 9.59
CA MET A 15 2.76 5.34 10.06
C MET A 15 1.78 4.30 10.58
N ALA A 16 1.69 3.13 9.92
CA ALA A 16 0.84 2.03 10.37
C ALA A 16 1.24 1.53 11.78
N MET A 17 2.54 1.48 12.08
CA MET A 17 3.05 1.04 13.38
C MET A 17 2.92 2.11 14.48
N ALA A 18 2.97 3.39 14.12
CA ALA A 18 2.86 4.51 15.08
C ALA A 18 1.41 4.81 15.49
N GLY A 19 0.43 4.36 14.71
CA GLY A 19 -0.98 4.61 14.95
C GLY A 19 -1.55 3.77 16.08
N LYS A 20 -2.28 4.41 17.02
CA LYS A 20 -3.15 3.69 17.98
C LYS A 20 -4.28 2.94 17.27
N VAL A 21 -4.79 3.52 16.18
CA VAL A 21 -5.77 2.92 15.28
C VAL A 21 -5.30 3.18 13.86
N THR A 22 -5.12 2.11 13.11
CA THR A 22 -4.60 2.13 11.73
C THR A 22 -5.67 1.62 10.78
N ILE A 23 -6.06 2.48 9.85
CA ILE A 23 -6.98 2.15 8.76
C ILE A 23 -6.16 2.14 7.48
N ALA A 24 -6.13 1.00 6.79
CA ALA A 24 -5.42 0.85 5.53
C ALA A 24 -6.42 0.90 4.36
N GLU A 25 -6.26 1.88 3.48
CA GLU A 25 -6.92 1.89 2.19
C GLU A 25 -6.09 1.09 1.18
N VAL A 26 -6.72 0.13 0.49
CA VAL A 26 -6.06 -0.78 -0.45
C VAL A 26 -6.76 -0.81 -1.80
N GLU A 27 -5.99 -0.99 -2.87
CA GLU A 27 -6.53 -1.15 -4.22
C GLU A 27 -7.13 -2.56 -4.41
N GLU A 28 -6.42 -3.56 -3.91
CA GLU A 28 -6.78 -4.97 -4.03
C GLU A 28 -6.89 -5.57 -2.62
N LEU A 29 -8.01 -6.26 -2.39
CA LEU A 29 -8.28 -7.00 -1.18
C LEU A 29 -8.41 -8.48 -1.54
N VAL A 30 -7.60 -9.30 -0.87
CA VAL A 30 -7.53 -10.75 -1.09
C VAL A 30 -7.76 -11.48 0.22
N GLU A 31 -8.10 -12.77 0.13
CA GLU A 31 -8.32 -13.60 1.30
C GLU A 31 -7.01 -13.95 2.02
N ALA A 32 -7.13 -14.33 3.29
CA ALA A 32 -5.97 -14.72 4.09
C ALA A 32 -5.28 -15.96 3.50
N GLY A 33 -3.96 -15.88 3.30
CA GLY A 33 -3.15 -16.95 2.71
C GLY A 33 -2.85 -16.77 1.22
N GLU A 34 -3.54 -15.85 0.54
CA GLU A 34 -3.25 -15.54 -0.88
C GLU A 34 -2.00 -14.66 -1.06
N LEU A 35 -1.63 -13.90 -0.02
CA LEU A 35 -0.38 -13.14 0.00
C LEU A 35 0.78 -14.03 0.47
N GLU A 36 1.84 -14.09 -0.34
CA GLU A 36 3.07 -14.79 0.02
C GLU A 36 3.72 -14.18 1.28
N PRO A 37 3.98 -14.97 2.33
CA PRO A 37 4.46 -14.45 3.61
C PRO A 37 5.75 -13.63 3.53
N ASP A 38 6.71 -14.04 2.69
CA ASP A 38 8.00 -13.36 2.52
C ASP A 38 7.89 -12.02 1.78
N HIS A 39 6.75 -11.76 1.14
CA HIS A 39 6.46 -10.50 0.45
C HIS A 39 5.65 -9.52 1.31
N ILE A 40 5.31 -9.85 2.55
CA ILE A 40 4.58 -8.95 3.45
C ILE A 40 5.49 -7.82 3.93
N HIS A 41 5.11 -6.57 3.64
CA HIS A 41 5.89 -5.39 4.08
C HIS A 41 5.44 -4.83 5.41
N THR A 42 4.12 -4.86 5.66
CA THR A 42 3.56 -4.47 6.95
C THR A 42 2.70 -5.61 7.46
N PRO A 43 3.13 -6.25 8.56
CA PRO A 43 2.35 -7.29 9.22
C PRO A 43 0.97 -6.79 9.62
N GLY A 44 -0.03 -7.66 9.50
CA GLY A 44 -1.44 -7.34 9.78
C GLY A 44 -1.70 -6.90 11.22
N ILE A 45 -0.82 -7.23 12.17
CA ILE A 45 -0.93 -6.80 13.57
C ILE A 45 -0.97 -5.27 13.74
N TYR A 46 -0.38 -4.53 12.80
CA TYR A 46 -0.38 -3.06 12.83
C TYR A 46 -1.59 -2.45 12.13
N VAL A 47 -2.51 -3.25 11.58
CA VAL A 47 -3.65 -2.81 10.79
C VAL A 47 -4.94 -3.23 11.47
N HIS A 48 -5.78 -2.26 11.81
CA HIS A 48 -7.00 -2.49 12.59
C HIS A 48 -8.24 -2.57 11.72
N ARG A 49 -8.25 -1.83 10.60
CA ARG A 49 -9.36 -1.81 9.63
C ARG A 49 -8.79 -1.72 8.22
N ILE A 50 -9.48 -2.35 7.28
CA ILE A 50 -9.11 -2.33 5.86
C ILE A 50 -10.32 -1.78 5.09
N PHE A 51 -10.05 -0.89 4.14
CA PHE A 51 -11.05 -0.35 3.22
C PHE A 51 -10.54 -0.51 1.80
N GLN A 52 -11.36 -1.09 0.92
CA GLN A 52 -11.02 -1.18 -0.50
C GLN A 52 -11.53 0.08 -1.21
N GLY A 53 -10.60 0.94 -1.62
CA GLY A 53 -10.94 2.15 -2.36
C GLY A 53 -11.30 1.85 -3.82
N LYS A 54 -12.04 2.76 -4.43
CA LYS A 54 -12.39 2.73 -5.86
C LYS A 54 -11.91 4.04 -6.50
N ASP A 55 -11.67 4.01 -7.81
CA ASP A 55 -11.43 5.20 -8.63
C ASP A 55 -10.19 6.04 -8.24
N TYR A 56 -9.03 5.39 -8.09
CA TYR A 56 -7.76 6.07 -7.80
C TYR A 56 -7.27 6.94 -8.97
N GLU A 57 -7.18 8.25 -8.75
CA GLU A 57 -6.69 9.19 -9.77
C GLU A 57 -5.16 9.12 -9.99
N LYS A 58 -4.38 8.60 -9.02
CA LYS A 58 -2.90 8.44 -9.04
C LYS A 58 -2.15 9.55 -9.81
N ARG A 59 -2.36 10.80 -9.38
CA ARG A 59 -1.79 11.99 -10.04
C ARG A 59 -0.26 11.91 -10.10
N ILE A 60 0.30 12.25 -11.27
CA ILE A 60 1.74 12.43 -11.46
C ILE A 60 2.02 13.93 -11.44
N GLU A 61 2.73 14.40 -10.42
CA GLU A 61 3.07 15.82 -10.29
C GLU A 61 3.95 16.31 -11.46
N GLN A 62 5.00 15.55 -11.80
CA GLN A 62 5.91 15.86 -12.89
C GLN A 62 6.13 14.62 -13.77
N ARG A 63 5.47 14.59 -14.94
CA ARG A 63 5.58 13.48 -15.89
C ARG A 63 6.77 13.67 -16.83
N THR A 64 7.92 13.13 -16.44
CA THR A 64 9.14 13.12 -17.27
C THR A 64 9.27 11.82 -18.05
N VAL A 65 9.42 11.90 -19.37
CA VAL A 65 9.62 10.75 -20.26
C VAL A 65 10.94 10.89 -21.03
N ARG A 66 11.61 9.76 -21.31
CA ARG A 66 12.80 9.76 -22.18
C ARG A 66 12.40 10.17 -23.59
N LYS A 67 13.20 11.02 -24.26
CA LYS A 67 13.01 11.30 -25.69
C LYS A 67 13.25 10.00 -26.48
N SER A 68 12.30 9.65 -27.34
CA SER A 68 12.52 8.57 -28.31
C SER A 68 13.51 9.09 -29.36
N ASN A 69 14.61 8.36 -29.56
CA ASN A 69 15.59 8.65 -30.62
C ASN A 69 15.06 8.18 -31.97
#